data_AF-A0A8T6ZTT0-F1
#
_entry.id   AF-A0A8T6ZTT0-F1
#
_cell.length_a   1.000
_cell.length_b   1.000
_cell.length_c   1.000
_cell.angle_alpha   90.00
_cell.angle_beta   90.00
_cell.angle_gamma   90.00
#
_symmetry.space_group_name_H-M   'P 1'
#
loop_
_entity.id
_entity.type
_entity.pdbx_description
1 polymer ?
#
loop_
_entity_poly.entity_id
_entity_poly.type
_entity_poly.pdbx_seq_one_letter_code
_entity_poly.pdbx_strand_id
1 'polypeptide(L)'
;MGTMFTVFLKEVLDNFRDRRTLSSALLMGPIFGPVLFAFVINLSIERSFESAESTLELPVIGQEHAPNLVSFLHSRNIDAVDGPADTAAAMEAVKAGT
;
A
#
# COMPACT_ATOMS: atom_id res chain seq x y z
N MET A 1 22.39 14.43 -50.13
CA MET A 1 22.42 14.18 -48.67
C MET A 1 23.83 14.44 -48.18
N GLY A 2 24.00 15.31 -47.17
CA GLY A 2 25.33 15.65 -46.66
C GLY A 2 25.93 14.46 -45.89
N THR A 3 27.23 14.25 -46.02
CA THR A 3 28.00 13.17 -45.38
C THR A 3 27.70 13.03 -43.88
N MET A 4 27.48 14.16 -43.20
CA MET A 4 27.13 14.20 -41.77
C MET A 4 25.82 13.48 -41.45
N PHE A 5 24.80 13.61 -42.31
CA PHE A 5 23.51 12.94 -42.12
C PHE A 5 23.63 11.43 -42.34
N THR A 6 24.44 11.02 -43.32
CA THR A 6 24.73 9.60 -43.57
C THR A 6 25.46 8.96 -42.39
N VAL A 7 26.46 9.65 -41.82
CA VAL A 7 27.17 9.19 -40.62
C VAL A 7 26.24 9.13 -39.42
N PHE A 8 25.41 10.17 -39.20
CA PHE A 8 24.43 10.19 -38.11
C PHE A 8 23.46 9.00 -38.17
N LEU A 9 22.85 8.75 -39.33
CA LEU A 9 21.95 7.62 -39.52
C LEU A 9 22.65 6.28 -39.23
N LYS A 10 23.91 6.13 -39.67
CA LYS A 10 24.71 4.94 -39.41
C LYS A 10 24.92 4.73 -37.91
N GLU A 11 25.31 5.77 -37.17
CA GLU A 11 25.55 5.68 -35.72
C GLU A 11 24.28 5.34 -34.93
N VAL A 12 23.13 5.92 -35.33
CA VAL A 12 21.83 5.59 -34.72
C VAL A 12 21.45 4.14 -35.00
N LEU A 13 21.62 3.66 -36.23
CA LEU A 13 21.27 2.29 -36.62
C LEU A 13 22.19 1.25 -35.97
N ASP A 14 23.48 1.58 -35.80
CA ASP A 14 24.44 0.77 -35.05
C ASP A 14 24.06 0.70 -33.56
N ASN A 15 23.67 1.82 -32.96
CA ASN A 15 23.13 1.84 -31.59
C ASN A 15 21.87 0.97 -31.46
N PHE A 16 20.95 1.05 -32.42
CA PHE A 16 19.75 0.19 -32.48
C PHE A 16 20.03 -1.31 -32.59
N ARG A 17 21.17 -1.68 -33.20
CA ARG A 17 21.62 -3.07 -33.28
C ARG A 17 22.28 -3.54 -32.00
N ASP A 18 22.85 -2.65 -31.19
CA ASP A 18 23.31 -2.95 -29.84
C ASP A 18 22.12 -3.05 -28.86
N ARG A 19 21.35 -4.13 -29.05
CA ARG A 19 20.17 -4.45 -28.23
C ARG A 19 20.51 -4.62 -26.75
N ARG A 20 21.74 -5.01 -26.42
CA ARG A 20 22.17 -5.19 -25.03
C ARG A 20 22.27 -3.84 -24.34
N THR A 21 22.96 -2.89 -24.98
CA THR A 21 23.11 -1.54 -24.43
C THR A 21 21.80 -0.76 -24.45
N LEU A 22 20.99 -0.89 -25.51
CA LEU A 22 19.68 -0.24 -25.55
C LEU A 22 18.69 -0.78 -24.53
N SER A 23 18.66 -2.11 -24.33
CA SER A 23 17.75 -2.69 -23.34
C SER A 23 18.11 -2.23 -21.94
N SER A 24 19.39 -2.22 -21.56
CA SER A 24 19.81 -1.70 -20.26
C SER A 24 19.61 -0.18 -20.12
N ALA A 25 19.90 0.60 -21.17
CA ALA A 25 19.73 2.05 -21.15
C ALA A 25 18.26 2.48 -21.04
N LEU A 26 17.36 1.81 -21.77
CA LEU A 26 15.91 2.09 -21.72
C LEU A 26 15.28 1.55 -20.44
N LEU A 27 15.65 0.32 -20.02
CA LEU A 27 15.16 -0.24 -18.77
C LEU A 27 15.59 0.62 -17.59
N MET A 28 16.90 0.86 -17.43
CA MET A 28 17.44 1.52 -16.24
C MET A 28 17.22 3.04 -16.25
N GLY A 29 17.20 3.67 -17.43
CA GLY A 29 17.03 5.12 -17.55
C GLY A 29 15.56 5.54 -17.40
N PRO A 30 14.78 5.60 -18.49
CA PRO A 30 13.42 6.14 -18.45
C PRO A 30 12.37 5.18 -17.87
N ILE A 31 12.55 3.86 -17.89
CA ILE A 31 11.48 2.90 -17.52
C ILE A 31 11.51 2.51 -16.04
N PHE A 32 12.70 2.32 -15.46
CA PHE A 32 12.85 1.79 -14.10
C PHE A 32 12.20 2.68 -13.05
N GLY A 33 12.44 3.99 -13.12
CA GLY A 33 11.85 4.97 -12.20
C GLY A 33 10.32 4.90 -12.17
N PRO A 34 9.62 5.12 -13.30
CA PRO A 34 8.17 5.04 -13.37
C PRO A 34 7.58 3.70 -12.90
N VAL A 35 8.21 2.58 -13.25
CA VAL A 35 7.75 1.25 -12.81
C VAL A 35 7.89 1.10 -11.29
N LEU A 36 9.03 1.48 -10.72
CA LEU A 36 9.22 1.46 -9.28
C LEU A 36 8.25 2.40 -8.56
N PHE A 37 8.05 3.61 -9.07
CA PHE A 37 7.11 4.56 -8.50
C PHE A 37 5.69 4.01 -8.52
N ALA A 38 5.25 3.46 -9.66
CA ALA A 38 3.93 2.82 -9.76
C ALA A 38 3.81 1.67 -8.75
N PHE A 39 4.82 0.82 -8.63
CA PHE A 39 4.82 -0.29 -7.66
C PHE A 39 4.68 0.20 -6.21
N VAL A 40 5.49 1.20 -5.81
CA VAL A 40 5.45 1.77 -4.46
C VAL A 40 4.11 2.45 -4.17
N ILE A 41 3.57 3.19 -5.13
CA ILE A 41 2.26 3.86 -5.00
C ILE A 41 1.16 2.81 -4.80
N ASN A 42 1.14 1.74 -5.60
CA ASN A 42 0.14 0.67 -5.46
C ASN A 42 0.22 -0.01 -4.08
N LEU A 43 1.44 -0.34 -3.60
CA LEU A 43 1.62 -0.91 -2.27
C LEU A 43 1.16 0.03 -1.14
N SER A 44 1.44 1.33 -1.28
CA SER A 44 1.01 2.35 -0.32
C SER A 44 -0.51 2.51 -0.29
N ILE A 45 -1.14 2.48 -1.46
CA ILE A 45 -2.59 2.53 -1.62
C ILE A 45 -3.21 1.32 -0.92
N GLU A 46 -2.79 0.11 -1.25
CA GLU A 46 -3.38 -1.12 -0.70
C GLU A 46 -3.33 -1.15 0.83
N ARG A 47 -2.20 -0.76 1.45
CA ARG A 47 -2.10 -0.63 2.92
C ARG A 47 -2.99 0.47 3.50
N SER A 48 -3.13 1.58 2.79
CA SER A 48 -3.97 2.70 3.24
C SER A 48 -5.45 2.32 3.20
N PHE A 49 -5.87 1.58 2.17
CA PHE A 49 -7.23 1.05 2.05
C PHE A 49 -7.51 -0.04 3.07
N GLU A 50 -6.59 -0.98 3.30
CA GLU A 50 -6.71 -1.99 4.38
C GLU A 50 -6.90 -1.32 5.76
N SER A 51 -6.13 -0.27 6.04
CA SER A 51 -6.25 0.50 7.29
C SER A 51 -7.50 1.39 7.37
N ALA A 52 -8.06 1.79 6.21
CA ALA A 52 -9.23 2.67 6.16
C ALA A 52 -10.56 1.90 6.14
N GLU A 53 -10.58 0.69 5.58
CA GLU A 53 -11.77 -0.16 5.51
C GLU A 53 -11.93 -1.08 6.73
N SER A 54 -10.85 -1.39 7.46
CA SER A 54 -10.94 -2.15 8.70
C SER A 54 -11.41 -1.25 9.85
N THR A 55 -12.73 -1.19 10.06
CA THR A 55 -13.28 -0.74 11.34
C THR A 55 -12.79 -1.69 12.43
N LEU A 56 -12.18 -1.15 13.47
CA LEU A 56 -11.71 -1.95 14.59
C LEU A 56 -12.90 -2.28 15.49
N GLU A 57 -13.31 -3.55 15.53
CA GLU A 57 -14.29 -4.01 16.51
C GLU A 57 -13.62 -4.17 17.89
N LEU A 58 -14.12 -3.44 18.88
CA LEU A 58 -13.61 -3.46 20.26
C LEU A 58 -14.70 -4.02 21.20
N PRO A 59 -14.50 -5.21 21.78
CA PRO A 59 -15.43 -5.74 22.77
C PRO A 59 -15.40 -4.91 24.06
N VAL A 60 -16.54 -4.32 24.44
CA VAL A 60 -16.68 -3.46 25.63
C VAL A 60 -17.79 -3.99 26.54
N ILE A 61 -17.45 -4.18 27.82
CA ILE A 61 -18.41 -4.57 28.86
C ILE A 61 -19.04 -3.29 29.44
N GLY A 62 -20.37 -3.23 29.46
CA GLY A 62 -21.11 -2.12 30.07
C GLY A 62 -21.06 -0.82 29.27
N GLN A 63 -21.03 -0.90 27.93
CA GLN A 63 -20.96 0.25 27.02
C GLN A 63 -22.05 1.32 27.27
N GLU A 64 -23.20 0.92 27.80
CA GLU A 64 -24.31 1.78 28.19
C GLU A 64 -23.95 2.81 29.28
N HIS A 65 -22.92 2.54 30.08
CA HIS A 65 -22.49 3.43 31.15
C HIS A 65 -21.63 4.61 30.65
N ALA A 66 -21.11 4.54 29.42
CA ALA A 66 -20.16 5.51 28.88
C ALA A 66 -20.48 5.92 27.42
N PRO A 67 -21.66 6.50 27.14
CA PRO A 67 -22.08 6.83 25.77
C PRO A 67 -21.16 7.84 25.07
N ASN A 68 -20.59 8.79 25.81
CA ASN A 68 -19.62 9.75 25.26
C ASN A 68 -18.32 9.07 24.81
N LEU A 69 -17.88 8.04 25.54
CA LEU A 69 -16.69 7.27 25.16
C LEU A 69 -16.98 6.45 23.90
N VAL A 70 -18.13 5.79 23.82
CA VAL A 70 -18.54 5.05 22.62
C VAL A 70 -18.60 5.95 21.39
N SER A 71 -19.19 7.15 21.52
CA SER A 71 -19.21 8.13 20.43
C SER A 71 -17.81 8.60 20.01
N PHE A 72 -16.91 8.80 20.97
CA PHE A 72 -15.51 9.12 20.68
C PHE A 72 -14.79 7.97 19.95
N LEU A 73 -14.99 6.72 20.35
CA LEU A 73 -14.43 5.55 19.69
C LEU A 73 -14.93 5.42 18.25
N HIS A 74 -16.24 5.56 18.04
CA HIS A 74 -16.85 5.51 16.71
C HIS A 74 -16.30 6.64 15.80
N SER A 75 -16.03 7.83 16.34
CA SER A 75 -15.38 8.93 15.58
C SER A 75 -13.96 8.60 15.10
N ARG A 76 -13.34 7.54 15.64
CA ARG A 76 -12.01 7.04 15.30
C ARG A 76 -12.06 5.73 14.50
N ASN A 77 -13.22 5.38 13.93
CA ASN A 77 -13.43 4.13 13.21
C ASN A 77 -13.24 2.89 14.09
N ILE A 78 -13.63 3.00 15.37
CA ILE A 78 -13.62 1.91 16.34
C ILE A 78 -15.06 1.65 16.76
N ASP A 79 -15.59 0.48 16.44
CA ASP A 79 -16.93 0.08 16.83
C ASP A 79 -16.90 -0.69 18.15
N ALA A 80 -17.58 -0.17 19.15
CA ALA A 80 -17.78 -0.89 20.40
C ALA A 80 -18.83 -1.99 20.16
N VAL A 81 -18.43 -3.24 20.37
CA VAL A 81 -19.31 -4.41 20.33
C VAL A 81 -19.51 -4.98 21.73
N ASP A 82 -20.56 -5.77 21.94
CA ASP A 82 -20.83 -6.35 23.24
C ASP A 82 -19.65 -7.21 23.71
N GLY A 83 -19.12 -6.85 24.88
CA GLY A 83 -18.02 -7.56 25.51
C GLY A 83 -18.41 -8.92 26.09
N PRO A 84 -17.43 -9.75 26.45
CA PRO A 84 -17.66 -11.01 27.17
C PRO A 84 -18.42 -10.80 28.47
N ALA A 85 -19.05 -11.86 28.99
CA ALA A 85 -19.90 -11.79 30.18
C ALA A 85 -19.20 -11.20 31.42
N ASP A 86 -17.89 -11.42 31.56
CA ASP A 86 -17.08 -10.89 32.65
C ASP A 86 -15.60 -10.76 32.26
N THR A 87 -14.82 -10.22 33.20
CA THR A 87 -13.36 -10.04 33.06
C THR A 87 -12.59 -11.35 32.97
N ALA A 88 -13.08 -12.45 33.55
CA ALA A 88 -12.43 -13.74 33.46
C ALA A 88 -12.56 -14.31 32.03
N ALA A 89 -13.77 -14.25 31.46
CA ALA A 89 -14.04 -14.59 30.08
C ALA A 89 -13.23 -13.72 29.11
N ALA A 90 -13.09 -12.42 29.38
CA ALA A 90 -12.24 -11.54 28.59
C ALA A 90 -10.75 -11.94 28.62
N MET A 91 -10.22 -12.31 29.79
CA MET A 91 -8.83 -12.79 29.89
C MET A 91 -8.61 -14.11 29.14
N GLU A 92 -9.58 -15.02 29.16
CA GLU A 92 -9.50 -16.27 28.40
C GLU A 92 -9.59 -16.03 26.89
N ALA A 93 -10.46 -15.13 26.44
CA ALA A 93 -10.58 -14.72 25.04
C ALA A 93 -9.23 -14.19 24.50
N VAL A 94 -8.58 -13.28 25.24
CA VAL A 94 -7.24 -12.76 24.90
C VAL A 94 -6.19 -13.87 24.81
N LYS A 95 -6.22 -14.87 25.70
CA LYS A 95 -5.30 -16.02 25.63
C LYS A 95 -5.58 -16.91 24.42
N ALA A 96 -6.84 -17.06 24.03
CA ALA A 96 -7.26 -17.84 22.89
C ALA A 96 -7.04 -17.12 21.54
N GLY A 97 -6.77 -15.81 21.56
CA GLY A 97 -6.61 -15.00 20.35
C GLY A 97 -7.92 -14.74 19.62
N THR A 98 -9.03 -14.78 20.36
CA THR A 98 -10.41 -14.52 19.92
C THR A 98 -10.99 -13.36 20.70
#